data_AF-A0ABD0QU09-F1
#
_entry.id   AF-A0ABD0QU09-F1
#
_cell.length_a   1.000
_cell.length_b   1.000
_cell.length_c   1.000
_cell.angle_alpha   90.00
_cell.angle_beta   90.00
_cell.angle_gamma   90.00
#
_symmetry.space_group_name_H-M   'P 1'
#
loop_
_entity.id
_entity.type
_entity.pdbx_description
1 polymer ?
#
loop_
_entity_poly.entity_id
_entity_poly.type
_entity_poly.pdbx_seq_one_letter_code
_entity_poly.pdbx_strand_id
1 'polypeptide(L)'
;MLDGAQFVEALSRLGYPRASALKGSEFDWLFETAPDNLHLLRVVCNRLNRSNVLTPEELQAYKALQKSGKPILDEATLAELLKTCLPVDGGVVSQGSSALGGEGNVTIDELETELQALRKEKQLKQRRLNKLQMLAANWGANTSASQALLQEGGNTVKDANSALAAENAYTNSAVENLSKETTKLAGFFQTDAHSLKSKDGASPLLGPQPGTPVLLSQLSLEPFLQQQEQFTKVLTAYTQRQFFQGISDMMETSTSNRCQLTNLSCCSENEEEEDKRLVELRKKEMAQVQWAYIVAQYQLMNERAKLHGDKAAKEWLIQRLNTSTE
;
A
#
# COMPACT_ATOMS: atom_id res chain seq x y z
N MET A 1 -14.99 -10.42 9.09
CA MET A 1 -16.43 -10.74 9.04
C MET A 1 -16.56 -12.25 9.19
N LEU A 2 -17.63 -12.74 9.82
CA LEU A 2 -17.87 -14.19 9.84
C LEU A 2 -18.36 -14.61 8.46
N ASP A 3 -17.80 -15.69 7.93
CA ASP A 3 -18.08 -16.23 6.59
C ASP A 3 -18.28 -17.75 6.66
N GLY A 4 -18.77 -18.33 5.57
CA GLY A 4 -18.97 -19.76 5.45
C GLY A 4 -17.67 -20.57 5.55
N ALA A 5 -16.53 -19.98 5.22
CA ALA A 5 -15.21 -20.59 5.41
C ALA A 5 -14.89 -20.83 6.90
N GLN A 6 -15.09 -19.83 7.75
CA GLN A 6 -14.92 -19.96 9.21
C GLN A 6 -15.89 -20.97 9.82
N PHE A 7 -17.10 -21.10 9.26
CA PHE A 7 -18.07 -22.12 9.69
C PHE A 7 -17.57 -23.54 9.40
N VAL A 8 -17.07 -23.80 8.19
CA VAL A 8 -16.49 -25.10 7.82
C VAL A 8 -15.23 -25.41 8.65
N GLU A 9 -14.40 -24.40 8.92
CA GLU A 9 -13.25 -24.53 9.81
C GLU A 9 -13.69 -24.93 11.23
N ALA A 10 -14.73 -24.30 11.78
CA ALA A 10 -15.27 -24.65 13.07
C ALA A 10 -15.83 -26.09 13.11
N LEU A 11 -16.51 -26.54 12.06
CA LEU A 11 -16.96 -27.94 11.93
C LEU A 11 -15.79 -28.92 11.89
N SER A 12 -14.70 -28.58 11.21
CA SER A 12 -13.48 -29.38 11.18
C SER A 12 -12.84 -29.45 12.58
N ARG A 13 -12.82 -28.32 13.31
CA ARG A 13 -12.33 -28.24 14.68
C ARG A 13 -13.16 -29.13 15.60
N LEU A 14 -14.48 -29.15 15.44
CA LEU A 14 -15.40 -30.00 16.20
C LEU A 14 -15.29 -31.49 15.86
N GLY A 15 -14.57 -31.86 14.80
CA GLY A 15 -14.37 -33.25 14.41
C GLY A 15 -15.51 -33.83 13.57
N TYR A 16 -16.24 -32.98 12.82
CA TYR A 16 -17.28 -33.47 11.92
C TYR A 16 -16.68 -34.33 10.78
N PRO A 17 -17.12 -35.60 10.60
CA PRO A 17 -16.44 -36.56 9.71
C PRO A 17 -16.37 -36.15 8.23
N ARG A 18 -17.31 -35.31 7.77
CA ARG A 18 -17.39 -34.86 6.36
C ARG A 18 -16.98 -33.40 6.20
N ALA A 19 -16.33 -32.79 7.18
CA ALA A 19 -15.97 -31.37 7.13
C ALA A 19 -15.05 -31.03 5.95
N SER A 20 -14.16 -31.95 5.56
CA SER A 20 -13.24 -31.78 4.42
C SER A 20 -13.93 -31.82 3.05
N ALA A 21 -15.16 -32.34 2.97
CA ALA A 21 -15.93 -32.38 1.72
C ALA A 21 -16.83 -31.14 1.54
N LEU A 22 -16.96 -30.30 2.56
CA LEU A 22 -17.79 -29.11 2.56
C LEU A 22 -17.00 -27.91 2.03
N LYS A 23 -17.62 -27.12 1.15
CA LYS A 23 -17.04 -25.86 0.65
C LYS A 23 -17.61 -24.69 1.44
N GLY A 24 -16.73 -23.81 1.94
CA GLY A 24 -17.14 -22.62 2.69
C GLY A 24 -18.14 -21.74 1.93
N SER A 25 -17.97 -21.60 0.61
CA SER A 25 -18.83 -20.79 -0.25
C SER A 25 -20.30 -21.23 -0.30
N GLU A 26 -20.57 -22.50 0.01
CA GLU A 26 -21.94 -23.05 0.06
C GLU A 26 -22.68 -22.65 1.34
N PHE A 27 -21.98 -22.05 2.32
CA PHE A 27 -22.52 -21.64 3.62
C PHE A 27 -22.51 -20.11 3.82
N ASP A 28 -22.05 -19.33 2.85
CA ASP A 28 -22.03 -17.86 2.96
C ASP A 28 -23.46 -17.29 3.11
N TRP A 29 -24.45 -17.91 2.46
CA TRP A 29 -25.87 -17.53 2.59
C TRP A 29 -26.38 -17.57 4.03
N LEU A 30 -25.80 -18.41 4.90
CA LEU A 30 -26.18 -18.55 6.31
C LEU A 30 -25.87 -17.28 7.11
N PHE A 31 -24.88 -16.51 6.66
CA PHE A 31 -24.46 -15.24 7.27
C PHE A 31 -25.15 -14.03 6.63
N GLU A 32 -25.71 -14.18 5.42
CA GLU A 32 -26.37 -13.10 4.68
C GLU A 32 -27.89 -13.06 4.90
N THR A 33 -28.56 -14.21 5.04
CA THR A 33 -30.03 -14.30 5.01
C THR A 33 -30.73 -14.09 6.36
N ALA A 34 -30.04 -14.19 7.49
CA ALA A 34 -30.68 -14.10 8.82
C ALA A 34 -29.76 -13.43 9.87
N PRO A 35 -29.85 -12.10 10.07
CA PRO A 35 -29.04 -11.39 11.05
C PRO A 35 -29.29 -11.87 12.49
N ASP A 36 -30.49 -12.38 12.79
CA ASP A 36 -30.88 -12.87 14.11
C ASP A 36 -30.07 -14.11 14.54
N ASN A 37 -29.68 -14.95 13.57
CA ASN A 37 -28.91 -16.18 13.83
C ASN A 37 -27.40 -15.94 13.91
N LEU A 38 -26.92 -14.73 13.59
CA LEU A 38 -25.49 -14.40 13.62
C LEU A 38 -24.86 -14.59 15.00
N HIS A 39 -25.63 -14.39 16.07
CA HIS A 39 -25.15 -14.64 17.44
C HIS A 39 -24.87 -16.12 17.68
N LEU A 40 -25.77 -17.01 17.25
CA LEU A 40 -25.58 -18.46 17.34
C LEU A 40 -24.39 -18.89 16.48
N LEU A 41 -24.30 -18.42 15.24
CA LEU A 41 -23.19 -18.74 14.34
C LEU A 41 -21.85 -18.24 14.89
N ARG A 42 -21.82 -17.06 15.50
CA ARG A 42 -20.63 -16.53 16.19
C ARG A 42 -20.19 -17.44 17.34
N VAL A 43 -21.14 -17.96 18.12
CA VAL A 43 -20.83 -18.90 19.21
C VAL A 43 -20.29 -20.21 18.62
N VAL A 44 -20.91 -20.74 17.58
CA VAL A 44 -20.43 -21.96 16.90
C VAL A 44 -19.00 -21.77 16.38
N CYS A 45 -18.74 -20.69 15.65
CA CYS A 45 -17.43 -20.45 15.04
C CYS A 45 -16.33 -20.11 16.06
N ASN A 46 -16.64 -19.40 17.15
CA ASN A 46 -15.62 -18.86 18.06
C ASN A 46 -15.55 -19.51 19.44
N ARG A 47 -16.60 -20.21 19.89
CA ARG A 47 -16.70 -20.76 21.25
C ARG A 47 -16.84 -22.27 21.30
N LEU A 48 -17.21 -22.93 20.20
CA LEU A 48 -17.32 -24.38 20.17
C LEU A 48 -15.99 -25.05 19.76
N ASN A 49 -15.58 -26.04 20.53
CA ASN A 49 -14.33 -26.79 20.41
C ASN A 49 -14.58 -28.26 20.78
N ARG A 50 -13.61 -29.15 20.53
CA ARG A 50 -13.76 -30.60 20.74
C ARG A 50 -14.22 -31.00 22.14
N SER A 51 -13.86 -30.21 23.16
CA SER A 51 -14.30 -30.40 24.54
C SER A 51 -15.82 -30.29 24.73
N ASN A 52 -16.53 -29.67 23.80
CA ASN A 52 -17.97 -29.46 23.88
C ASN A 52 -18.73 -30.55 23.10
N VAL A 53 -18.00 -31.47 22.44
CA VAL A 53 -18.58 -32.60 21.72
C VAL A 53 -18.44 -33.82 22.60
N LEU A 54 -19.57 -34.46 22.89
CA LEU A 54 -19.57 -35.70 23.67
C LEU A 54 -18.77 -36.78 22.94
N THR A 55 -17.81 -37.36 23.65
CA THR A 55 -17.07 -38.51 23.17
C THR A 55 -17.97 -39.74 23.13
N PRO A 56 -17.67 -40.75 22.28
CA PRO A 56 -18.48 -41.97 22.22
C PRO A 56 -18.53 -42.72 23.57
N GLU A 57 -17.48 -42.61 24.38
CA GLU A 57 -17.39 -43.19 25.72
C GLU A 57 -18.34 -42.46 26.70
N GLU A 58 -18.33 -41.13 26.73
CA GLU A 58 -19.25 -40.32 27.53
C GLU A 58 -20.71 -40.56 27.13
N LEU A 59 -20.97 -40.72 25.84
CA LEU A 59 -22.30 -41.03 25.33
C LEU A 59 -22.79 -42.42 25.81
N GLN A 60 -21.90 -43.41 25.82
CA GLN A 60 -22.21 -44.73 26.38
C GLN A 60 -22.43 -44.67 27.89
N ALA A 61 -21.61 -43.93 28.63
CA ALA A 61 -21.77 -43.71 30.07
C ALA A 61 -23.10 -43.02 30.39
N TYR A 62 -23.47 -41.99 29.62
CA TYR A 62 -24.75 -41.31 29.74
C TYR A 62 -25.93 -42.25 29.46
N LYS A 63 -25.87 -43.08 28.40
CA LYS A 63 -26.89 -44.09 28.12
C LYS A 63 -27.01 -45.14 29.21
N ALA A 64 -25.90 -45.55 29.83
CA ALA A 64 -25.90 -46.47 30.96
C ALA A 64 -26.54 -45.82 32.20
N LEU A 65 -26.24 -44.54 32.46
CA LEU A 65 -26.86 -43.75 33.53
C LEU A 65 -28.38 -43.61 33.31
N GLN A 66 -28.81 -43.32 32.09
CA GLN A 66 -30.23 -43.23 31.74
C GLN A 66 -30.95 -44.57 31.97
N LYS A 67 -30.32 -45.70 31.58
CA LYS A 67 -30.84 -47.05 31.85
C LYS A 67 -30.86 -47.42 33.33
N SER A 68 -30.01 -46.79 34.15
CA SER A 68 -29.95 -47.06 35.59
C SER A 68 -31.12 -46.44 36.38
N GLY A 69 -31.96 -45.61 35.74
CA GLY A 69 -33.15 -45.02 36.36
C GLY A 69 -32.86 -44.01 37.47
N LYS A 70 -31.59 -43.63 37.68
CA LYS A 70 -31.22 -42.58 38.63
C LYS A 70 -31.70 -41.22 38.10
N PRO A 71 -32.19 -40.31 38.97
CA PRO A 71 -32.60 -38.98 38.54
C PRO A 71 -31.38 -38.25 37.98
N ILE A 72 -31.45 -37.91 36.70
CA ILE A 72 -30.47 -37.06 36.04
C ILE A 72 -30.84 -35.63 36.41
N LEU A 73 -29.85 -34.84 36.81
CA LEU A 73 -30.05 -33.45 37.17
C LEU A 73 -30.44 -32.66 35.92
N ASP A 74 -31.72 -32.33 35.81
CA ASP A 74 -32.28 -31.52 34.74
C ASP A 74 -32.26 -30.03 35.13
N GLU A 75 -32.34 -29.13 34.15
CA GLU A 75 -32.27 -27.68 34.37
C GLU A 75 -33.29 -27.20 35.40
N ALA A 76 -34.52 -27.73 35.35
CA ALA A 76 -35.57 -27.42 36.32
C ALA A 76 -35.19 -27.89 37.74
N THR A 77 -34.70 -29.12 37.89
CA THR A 77 -34.27 -29.65 39.20
C THR A 77 -33.03 -28.95 39.74
N LEU A 78 -32.10 -28.54 38.88
CA LEU A 78 -30.94 -27.74 39.25
C LEU A 78 -31.37 -26.33 39.67
N ALA A 79 -32.30 -25.71 38.95
CA ALA A 79 -32.82 -24.39 39.28
C ALA A 79 -33.58 -24.41 40.63
N GLU A 80 -34.33 -25.46 40.92
CA GLU A 80 -34.97 -25.63 42.23
C GLU A 80 -33.95 -25.88 43.34
N LEU A 81 -32.93 -26.72 43.10
CA LEU A 81 -31.85 -26.91 44.07
C LEU A 81 -31.07 -25.61 44.31
N LEU A 82 -30.74 -24.86 43.26
CA LEU A 82 -30.06 -23.57 43.37
C LEU A 82 -30.93 -22.55 44.10
N LYS A 83 -32.25 -22.56 43.92
CA LYS A 83 -33.18 -21.72 44.72
C LYS A 83 -33.20 -22.12 46.18
N THR A 84 -33.11 -23.42 46.50
CA THR A 84 -33.00 -23.88 47.90
C THR A 84 -31.62 -23.66 48.51
N CYS A 85 -30.57 -23.55 47.69
CA CYS A 85 -29.20 -23.28 48.12
C CYS A 85 -28.85 -21.78 48.14
N LEU A 86 -29.69 -20.92 47.55
CA LEU A 86 -29.56 -19.47 47.69
C LEU A 86 -30.18 -19.06 49.03
N PRO A 87 -29.46 -18.39 49.93
CA PRO A 87 -30.08 -17.83 51.12
C PRO A 87 -31.10 -16.80 50.67
N VAL A 88 -32.37 -17.06 50.97
CA VAL A 88 -33.41 -16.03 50.93
C VAL A 88 -33.03 -15.02 52.01
N ASP A 89 -32.91 -13.78 51.56
CA ASP A 89 -32.45 -12.57 52.25
C ASP A 89 -30.93 -12.37 52.41
N GLY A 90 -30.53 -11.18 51.96
CA GLY A 90 -29.16 -10.69 51.92
C GLY A 90 -28.50 -10.70 53.28
N GLY A 91 -27.68 -11.71 53.50
CA GLY A 91 -26.68 -11.75 54.54
C GLY A 91 -25.51 -12.55 54.00
N VAL A 92 -24.33 -11.92 53.94
CA VAL A 92 -23.07 -12.58 53.62
C VAL A 92 -22.90 -13.77 54.55
N VAL A 93 -23.10 -14.98 54.03
CA VAL A 93 -22.56 -16.20 54.64
C VAL A 93 -21.93 -17.01 53.52
N SER A 94 -20.60 -16.96 53.48
CA SER A 94 -19.79 -17.98 52.83
C SER A 94 -20.15 -19.34 53.43
N GLN A 95 -21.07 -20.07 52.81
CA GLN A 95 -21.13 -21.53 52.95
C GLN A 95 -20.40 -22.15 51.76
N GLY A 96 -19.08 -22.07 51.83
CA GLY A 96 -18.22 -23.06 51.19
C GLY A 96 -18.17 -24.28 52.09
N SER A 97 -18.83 -25.36 51.67
CA SER A 97 -18.50 -26.76 51.97
C SER A 97 -17.70 -27.03 53.26
N SER A 98 -18.38 -27.18 54.39
CA SER A 98 -17.84 -27.93 55.54
C SER A 98 -18.87 -28.94 56.01
N ALA A 99 -18.82 -30.12 55.39
CA ALA A 99 -19.44 -31.33 55.91
C ALA A 99 -18.34 -32.39 55.97
N LEU A 100 -17.52 -32.31 57.02
CA LEU A 100 -16.95 -33.46 57.71
C LEU A 100 -16.64 -32.99 59.14
N GLY A 101 -17.28 -33.66 60.09
CA GLY A 101 -17.53 -33.18 61.45
C GLY A 101 -16.30 -32.78 62.25
N GLY A 102 -16.51 -31.76 63.08
CA GLY A 102 -15.56 -31.28 64.06
C GLY A 102 -16.01 -29.93 64.56
N GLU A 103 -16.73 -29.91 65.67
CA GLU A 103 -17.04 -28.73 66.48
C GLU A 103 -15.71 -28.19 67.06
N GLY A 104 -14.91 -27.58 66.21
CA GLY A 104 -13.65 -26.93 66.54
C GLY A 104 -13.93 -25.45 66.71
N ASN A 105 -13.83 -24.98 67.95
CA ASN A 105 -13.94 -23.58 68.31
C ASN A 105 -12.87 -22.80 67.52
N VAL A 106 -13.25 -22.11 66.44
CA VAL A 106 -12.34 -21.30 65.62
C VAL A 106 -11.63 -20.32 66.54
N THR A 107 -10.32 -20.43 66.61
CA THR A 107 -9.54 -19.62 67.57
C THR A 107 -9.40 -18.19 67.04
N ILE A 108 -9.29 -17.21 67.94
CA ILE A 108 -9.14 -15.79 67.57
C ILE A 108 -7.90 -15.61 66.67
N ASP A 109 -6.84 -16.36 66.92
CA ASP A 109 -5.61 -16.35 66.14
C ASP A 109 -5.85 -16.79 64.68
N GLU A 110 -6.66 -17.82 64.43
CA GLU A 110 -7.02 -18.26 63.08
C GLU A 110 -7.77 -17.16 62.32
N LEU A 111 -8.73 -16.50 62.98
CA LEU A 111 -9.46 -15.37 62.39
C LEU A 111 -8.56 -14.18 62.10
N GLU A 112 -7.58 -13.87 62.96
CA GLU A 112 -6.61 -12.80 62.71
C GLU A 112 -5.72 -13.10 61.50
N THR A 113 -5.25 -14.34 61.38
CA THR A 113 -4.45 -14.77 60.21
C THR A 113 -5.27 -14.72 58.92
N GLU A 114 -6.54 -15.13 58.96
CA GLU A 114 -7.47 -15.04 57.83
C GLU A 114 -7.73 -13.58 57.44
N LEU A 115 -7.96 -12.69 58.42
CA LEU A 115 -8.14 -11.26 58.17
C LEU A 115 -6.89 -10.65 57.50
N GLN A 116 -5.70 -11.08 57.93
CA GLN A 116 -4.45 -10.62 57.34
C GLN A 116 -4.26 -11.15 55.91
N ALA A 117 -4.65 -12.40 55.65
CA ALA A 117 -4.66 -12.98 54.31
C ALA A 117 -5.63 -12.24 53.37
N LEU A 118 -6.85 -11.97 53.82
CA LEU A 118 -7.87 -11.23 53.07
C LEU A 118 -7.43 -9.78 52.78
N ARG A 119 -6.76 -9.11 53.72
CA ARG A 119 -6.19 -7.77 53.47
C ARG A 119 -5.11 -7.80 52.38
N LYS A 120 -4.22 -8.80 52.39
CA LYS A 120 -3.21 -8.98 51.33
C LYS A 120 -3.87 -9.26 49.98
N GLU A 121 -4.91 -10.09 49.96
CA GLU A 121 -5.67 -10.38 48.74
C GLU A 121 -6.37 -9.14 48.18
N LYS A 122 -7.02 -8.35 49.04
CA LYS A 122 -7.64 -7.05 48.66
C LYS A 122 -6.62 -6.11 48.02
N GLN A 123 -5.44 -5.96 48.63
CA GLN A 123 -4.38 -5.12 48.08
C GLN A 123 -3.91 -5.61 46.70
N LEU A 124 -3.78 -6.91 46.52
CA LEU A 124 -3.36 -7.51 45.26
C LEU A 124 -4.44 -7.32 44.17
N LYS A 125 -5.71 -7.51 44.51
CA LYS A 125 -6.85 -7.23 43.63
C LYS A 125 -6.91 -5.75 43.24
N GLN A 126 -6.70 -4.83 44.18
CA GLN A 126 -6.65 -3.39 43.89
C GLN A 126 -5.51 -3.04 42.94
N ARG A 127 -4.31 -3.60 43.15
CA ARG A 127 -3.16 -3.40 42.24
C ARG A 127 -3.47 -3.92 40.83
N ARG A 128 -4.14 -5.06 40.71
CA ARG A 128 -4.57 -5.60 39.40
C ARG A 128 -5.61 -4.69 38.73
N LEU A 129 -6.60 -4.22 39.49
CA LEU A 129 -7.62 -3.29 38.98
C LEU A 129 -6.99 -1.99 38.47
N ASN A 130 -6.09 -1.39 39.24
CA ASN A 130 -5.38 -0.17 38.82
C ASN A 130 -4.56 -0.39 37.54
N LYS A 131 -3.88 -1.56 37.42
CA LYS A 131 -3.16 -1.93 36.17
C LYS A 131 -4.11 -2.05 34.98
N LEU A 132 -5.26 -2.70 35.17
CA LEU A 132 -6.25 -2.83 34.10
C LEU A 132 -6.86 -1.48 33.69
N GLN A 133 -7.11 -0.59 34.64
CA GLN A 133 -7.57 0.77 34.37
C GLN A 133 -6.55 1.59 33.58
N MET A 134 -5.27 1.51 33.95
CA MET A 134 -4.17 2.14 33.20
C MET A 134 -4.07 1.61 31.77
N LEU A 135 -4.20 0.29 31.58
CA LEU A 135 -4.23 -0.31 30.25
C LEU A 135 -5.45 0.17 29.47
N ALA A 136 -6.66 0.15 30.05
CA ALA A 136 -7.86 0.63 29.38
C ALA A 136 -7.73 2.10 28.92
N ALA A 137 -7.18 2.97 29.77
CA ALA A 137 -6.91 4.38 29.41
C ALA A 137 -5.90 4.50 28.26
N ASN A 138 -4.81 3.74 28.30
CA ASN A 138 -3.80 3.72 27.23
C ASN A 138 -4.37 3.21 25.90
N TRP A 139 -5.19 2.16 25.94
CA TRP A 139 -5.87 1.64 24.74
C TRP A 139 -6.83 2.68 24.15
N GLY A 140 -7.58 3.39 25.00
CA GLY A 140 -8.43 4.51 24.56
C GLY A 140 -7.64 5.62 23.86
N ALA A 141 -6.50 6.02 24.42
CA ALA A 141 -5.62 7.04 23.83
C ALA A 141 -4.98 6.57 22.50
N ASN A 142 -4.54 5.32 22.42
CA ASN A 142 -3.97 4.77 21.18
C ASN A 142 -5.03 4.66 20.08
N THR A 143 -6.27 4.30 20.45
CA THR A 143 -7.38 4.21 19.49
C THR A 143 -7.75 5.58 18.94
N SER A 144 -7.82 6.61 19.78
CA SER A 144 -8.10 7.98 19.31
C SER A 144 -6.97 8.54 18.45
N ALA A 145 -5.72 8.31 18.81
CA ALA A 145 -4.56 8.68 18.00
C ALA A 145 -4.57 7.98 16.63
N SER A 146 -4.86 6.67 16.60
CA SER A 146 -4.98 5.91 15.35
C SER A 146 -6.15 6.43 14.50
N GLN A 147 -7.26 6.81 15.11
CA GLN A 147 -8.41 7.38 14.39
C GLN A 147 -8.08 8.75 13.78
N ALA A 148 -7.34 9.59 14.49
CA ALA A 148 -6.88 10.88 13.97
C ALA A 148 -5.97 10.69 12.74
N LEU A 149 -5.01 9.76 12.81
CA LEU A 149 -4.13 9.43 11.67
C LEU A 149 -4.91 8.90 10.46
N LEU A 150 -5.93 8.07 10.68
CA LEU A 150 -6.80 7.60 9.60
C LEU A 150 -7.59 8.73 8.94
N GLN A 151 -8.07 9.70 9.71
CA GLN A 151 -8.77 10.87 9.18
C GLN A 151 -7.83 11.78 8.38
N GLU A 152 -6.62 12.01 8.87
CA GLU A 152 -5.59 12.77 8.15
C GLU A 152 -5.19 12.06 6.84
N GLY A 153 -4.96 10.75 6.88
CA GLY A 153 -4.75 9.93 5.70
C GLY A 153 -5.93 9.99 4.72
N GLY A 154 -7.16 9.95 5.23
CA GLY A 154 -8.37 10.09 4.40
C GLY A 154 -8.47 11.45 3.72
N ASN A 155 -8.14 12.54 4.43
CA ASN A 155 -8.13 13.89 3.87
C ASN A 155 -7.05 14.05 2.80
N THR A 156 -5.83 13.59 3.04
CA THR A 156 -4.75 13.66 2.05
C THR A 156 -5.07 12.87 0.77
N VAL A 157 -5.66 11.68 0.90
CA VAL A 157 -6.14 10.90 -0.25
C VAL A 157 -7.26 11.63 -0.99
N LYS A 158 -8.21 12.24 -0.27
CA LYS A 158 -9.29 13.02 -0.87
C LYS A 158 -8.75 14.23 -1.64
N ASP A 159 -7.78 14.94 -1.08
CA ASP A 159 -7.14 16.09 -1.71
C ASP A 159 -6.38 15.66 -2.97
N ALA A 160 -5.60 14.58 -2.90
CA ALA A 160 -4.91 14.00 -4.05
C ALA A 160 -5.89 13.56 -5.16
N ASN A 161 -7.00 12.91 -4.80
CA ASN A 161 -8.04 12.56 -5.76
C ASN A 161 -8.68 13.79 -6.41
N SER A 162 -8.89 14.87 -5.66
CA SER A 162 -9.44 16.10 -6.22
C SER A 162 -8.48 16.78 -7.20
N ALA A 163 -7.17 16.74 -6.91
CA ALA A 163 -6.12 17.24 -7.79
C ALA A 163 -6.03 16.40 -9.08
N LEU A 164 -6.04 15.07 -8.97
CA LEU A 164 -6.08 14.17 -10.12
C LEU A 164 -7.33 14.36 -10.98
N ALA A 165 -8.49 14.59 -10.36
CA ALA A 165 -9.72 14.87 -11.09
C ALA A 165 -9.62 16.19 -11.88
N ALA A 166 -9.01 17.22 -11.30
CA ALA A 166 -8.78 18.49 -11.99
C ALA A 166 -7.79 18.34 -13.16
N GLU A 167 -6.69 17.61 -12.98
CA GLU A 167 -5.72 17.32 -14.05
C GLU A 167 -6.35 16.47 -15.17
N ASN A 168 -7.18 15.49 -14.82
CA ASN A 168 -7.91 14.68 -15.79
C ASN A 168 -8.91 15.53 -16.61
N ALA A 169 -9.65 16.43 -15.96
CA ALA A 169 -10.51 17.38 -16.67
C ALA A 169 -9.71 18.31 -17.60
N TYR A 170 -8.56 18.81 -17.14
CA TYR A 170 -7.67 19.65 -17.95
C TYR A 170 -7.12 18.90 -19.17
N THR A 171 -6.56 17.70 -18.96
CA THR A 171 -6.00 16.87 -20.03
C THR A 171 -7.06 16.46 -21.05
N ASN A 172 -8.26 16.07 -20.60
CA ASN A 172 -9.38 15.78 -21.51
C ASN A 172 -9.74 17.01 -22.36
N SER A 173 -9.80 18.20 -21.76
CA SER A 173 -10.06 19.43 -22.51
C SER A 173 -8.96 19.75 -23.53
N ALA A 174 -7.69 19.51 -23.17
CA ALA A 174 -6.54 19.71 -24.05
C ALA A 174 -6.55 18.72 -25.22
N VAL A 175 -6.89 17.45 -24.98
CA VAL A 175 -7.05 16.42 -26.01
C VAL A 175 -8.22 16.75 -26.94
N GLU A 176 -9.35 17.22 -26.41
CA GLU A 176 -10.49 17.65 -27.23
C GLU A 176 -10.11 18.83 -28.13
N ASN A 177 -9.36 19.80 -27.60
CA ASN A 177 -8.86 20.93 -28.38
C ASN A 177 -7.85 20.48 -29.45
N LEU A 178 -6.92 19.59 -29.12
CA LEU A 178 -5.98 19.03 -30.08
C LEU A 178 -6.70 18.24 -31.18
N SER A 179 -7.74 17.48 -30.82
CA SER A 179 -8.59 16.77 -31.77
C SER A 179 -9.27 17.76 -32.72
N LYS A 180 -9.82 18.87 -32.20
CA LYS A 180 -10.44 19.92 -33.03
C LYS A 180 -9.45 20.58 -33.98
N GLU A 181 -8.22 20.87 -33.54
CA GLU A 181 -7.19 21.42 -34.42
C GLU A 181 -6.71 20.39 -35.46
N THR A 182 -6.61 19.11 -35.07
CA THR A 182 -6.24 18.04 -36.00
C THR A 182 -7.34 17.80 -37.03
N THR A 183 -8.62 17.89 -36.67
CA THR A 183 -9.71 17.79 -37.65
C THR A 183 -9.76 18.99 -38.59
N LYS A 184 -9.48 20.21 -38.10
CA LYS A 184 -9.28 21.38 -38.96
C LYS A 184 -8.11 21.16 -39.94
N LEU A 185 -6.99 20.65 -39.43
CA LEU A 185 -5.82 20.32 -40.23
C LEU A 185 -6.15 19.28 -41.31
N ALA A 186 -6.85 18.20 -40.94
CA ALA A 186 -7.33 17.17 -41.85
C ALA A 186 -8.30 17.74 -42.91
N GLY A 187 -9.12 18.75 -42.56
CA GLY A 187 -9.98 19.46 -43.50
C GLY A 187 -9.21 20.09 -44.66
N PHE A 188 -8.04 20.68 -44.40
CA PHE A 188 -7.17 21.21 -45.47
C PHE A 188 -6.67 20.12 -46.42
N PHE A 189 -6.52 18.88 -45.95
CA PHE A 189 -6.10 17.76 -46.79
C PHE A 189 -7.25 17.02 -47.49
N GLN A 190 -8.50 17.17 -47.01
CA GLN A 190 -9.67 16.42 -47.51
C GLN A 190 -10.60 17.23 -48.43
N THR A 191 -10.36 18.53 -48.62
CA THR A 191 -11.26 19.42 -49.38
C THR A 191 -11.44 19.00 -50.86
N ASP A 192 -10.61 18.10 -51.39
CA ASP A 192 -10.73 17.62 -52.79
C ASP A 192 -11.24 16.19 -52.97
N ALA A 193 -11.54 15.46 -51.89
CA ALA A 193 -12.01 14.07 -52.02
C ALA A 193 -13.53 13.95 -52.30
N HIS A 194 -14.31 15.03 -52.11
CA HIS A 194 -15.77 14.98 -52.22
C HIS A 194 -16.36 15.57 -53.52
N SER A 195 -15.54 16.02 -54.47
CA SER A 195 -16.02 16.41 -55.82
C SER A 195 -16.02 15.25 -56.83
N LEU A 196 -15.73 14.01 -56.39
CA LEU A 196 -15.74 12.79 -57.22
C LEU A 196 -16.75 11.77 -56.70
N LYS A 197 -18.02 12.19 -56.65
CA LYS A 197 -19.16 11.26 -56.76
C LYS A 197 -20.13 11.77 -57.82
N SER A 198 -19.64 11.86 -59.06
CA SER A 198 -20.49 11.71 -60.24
C SER A 198 -19.95 10.53 -61.05
N LYS A 199 -20.91 9.86 -61.69
CA LYS A 199 -20.84 8.54 -62.32
C LYS A 199 -19.70 8.33 -63.33
N ASP A 200 -19.41 7.04 -63.47
CA ASP A 200 -18.81 6.34 -64.60
C ASP A 200 -17.28 6.32 -64.71
N GLY A 201 -16.78 5.08 -64.83
CA GLY A 201 -15.36 4.76 -64.86
C GLY A 201 -14.73 4.97 -66.22
N ALA A 202 -13.43 5.29 -66.17
CA ALA A 202 -12.35 4.81 -67.06
C ALA A 202 -11.23 5.88 -67.16
N SER A 203 -10.13 5.66 -66.42
CA SER A 203 -8.74 6.05 -66.73
C SER A 203 -8.35 7.56 -66.80
N PRO A 204 -7.05 7.90 -66.86
CA PRO A 204 -6.02 7.72 -65.83
C PRO A 204 -5.40 9.08 -65.38
N LEU A 205 -4.58 9.03 -64.32
CA LEU A 205 -3.64 10.04 -63.81
C LEU A 205 -3.72 11.46 -64.42
N LEU A 206 -4.24 12.42 -63.67
CA LEU A 206 -4.12 13.84 -63.97
C LEU A 206 -3.38 14.53 -62.81
N GLY A 207 -2.30 15.23 -63.16
CA GLY A 207 -1.56 16.09 -62.25
C GLY A 207 -2.43 17.18 -61.60
N PRO A 208 -1.87 17.94 -60.64
CA PRO A 208 -2.63 18.84 -59.78
C PRO A 208 -3.50 19.78 -60.61
N GLN A 209 -4.81 19.71 -60.40
CA GLN A 209 -5.80 20.57 -61.03
C GLN A 209 -5.62 22.03 -60.56
N PRO A 210 -5.69 23.02 -61.46
CA PRO A 210 -5.52 24.43 -61.11
C PRO A 210 -6.75 24.89 -60.31
N GLY A 211 -6.57 25.01 -58.99
CA GLY A 211 -7.62 25.43 -58.06
C GLY A 211 -7.64 24.69 -56.73
N THR A 212 -6.87 23.61 -56.59
CA THR A 212 -6.74 22.88 -55.32
C THR A 212 -5.68 23.55 -54.43
N PRO A 213 -6.00 23.91 -53.17
CA PRO A 213 -5.05 24.54 -52.26
C PRO A 213 -4.00 23.51 -51.80
N VAL A 214 -2.91 23.39 -52.57
CA VAL A 214 -1.80 22.48 -52.26
C VAL A 214 -0.80 23.19 -51.35
N LEU A 215 -0.33 22.49 -50.30
CA LEU A 215 0.74 23.01 -49.43
C LEU A 215 2.06 23.11 -50.20
N LEU A 216 2.85 24.17 -49.97
CA LEU A 216 4.16 24.36 -50.59
C LEU A 216 5.11 23.16 -50.42
N SER A 217 4.99 22.42 -49.32
CA SER A 217 5.78 21.21 -49.04
C SER A 217 5.41 20.00 -49.91
N GLN A 218 4.23 20.00 -50.54
CA GLN A 218 3.77 18.93 -51.42
C GLN A 218 4.09 19.20 -52.90
N LEU A 219 4.50 20.43 -53.23
CA LEU A 219 4.96 20.76 -54.57
C LEU A 219 6.34 20.17 -54.80
N SER A 220 6.56 19.62 -56.00
CA SER A 220 7.87 19.10 -56.37
C SER A 220 8.86 20.26 -56.49
N LEU A 221 9.94 20.24 -55.69
CA LEU A 221 11.06 21.18 -55.79
C LEU A 221 12.04 20.80 -56.92
N GLU A 222 11.87 19.63 -57.54
CA GLU A 222 12.73 19.11 -58.60
C GLU A 222 13.04 20.13 -59.73
N PRO A 223 12.06 20.90 -60.27
CA PRO A 223 12.38 21.85 -61.32
C PRO A 223 13.24 23.03 -60.84
N PHE A 224 13.06 23.49 -59.59
CA PHE A 224 13.89 24.53 -59.01
C PHE A 224 15.30 24.02 -58.72
N LEU A 225 15.42 22.79 -58.20
CA LEU A 225 16.72 22.14 -57.96
C LEU A 225 17.48 21.90 -59.26
N GLN A 226 16.81 21.45 -60.31
CA GLN A 226 17.41 21.25 -61.63
C GLN A 226 17.88 22.58 -62.23
N GLN A 227 17.08 23.65 -62.09
CA GLN A 227 17.46 24.98 -62.54
C GLN A 227 18.64 25.56 -61.74
N GLN A 228 18.65 25.36 -60.42
CA GLN A 228 19.78 25.73 -59.58
C GLN A 228 21.04 24.97 -59.98
N GLU A 229 20.94 23.65 -60.19
CA GLU A 229 22.08 22.82 -60.62
C GLU A 229 22.62 23.28 -61.98
N GLN A 230 21.76 23.63 -62.93
CA GLN A 230 22.17 24.19 -64.22
C GLN A 230 22.91 25.52 -64.05
N PHE A 231 22.39 26.45 -63.24
CA PHE A 231 23.07 27.70 -62.97
C PHE A 231 24.40 27.50 -62.25
N THR A 232 24.46 26.59 -61.28
CA THR A 232 25.70 26.24 -60.60
C THR A 232 26.71 25.67 -61.59
N LYS A 233 26.32 24.74 -62.48
CA LYS A 233 27.21 24.20 -63.52
C LYS A 233 27.74 25.30 -64.44
N VAL A 234 26.87 26.20 -64.91
CA VAL A 234 27.26 27.32 -65.77
C VAL A 234 28.19 28.27 -65.04
N LEU A 235 27.89 28.62 -63.80
CA LEU A 235 28.71 29.49 -62.97
C LEU A 235 30.07 28.85 -62.69
N THR A 236 30.11 27.57 -62.31
CA THR A 236 31.36 26.83 -62.10
C THR A 236 32.21 26.79 -63.38
N ALA A 237 31.61 26.50 -64.54
CA ALA A 237 32.34 26.51 -65.81
C ALA A 237 32.87 27.91 -66.17
N TYR A 238 32.09 28.96 -65.90
CA TYR A 238 32.51 30.34 -66.11
C TYR A 238 33.66 30.73 -65.16
N THR A 239 33.55 30.41 -63.87
CA THR A 239 34.60 30.65 -62.87
C THR A 239 35.86 29.85 -63.18
N GLN A 240 35.74 28.59 -63.61
CA GLN A 240 36.87 27.78 -64.08
C GLN A 240 37.56 28.43 -65.27
N ARG A 241 36.81 28.89 -66.27
CA ARG A 241 37.37 29.54 -67.45
C ARG A 241 38.06 30.88 -67.12
N GLN A 242 37.48 31.69 -66.24
CA GLN A 242 38.00 33.02 -65.94
C GLN A 242 39.16 33.00 -64.93
N PHE A 243 39.07 32.16 -63.91
CA PHE A 243 40.06 32.13 -62.83
C PHE A 243 41.04 30.98 -62.98
N PHE A 244 40.60 29.80 -63.44
CA PHE A 244 41.42 28.59 -63.43
C PHE A 244 42.07 28.25 -64.77
N GLN A 245 41.61 28.76 -65.91
CA GLN A 245 42.30 28.53 -67.19
C GLN A 245 43.71 29.13 -67.19
N GLY A 246 43.86 30.36 -66.68
CA GLY A 246 45.18 30.99 -66.52
C GLY A 246 46.00 30.42 -65.36
N ILE A 247 45.35 29.95 -64.29
CA ILE A 247 46.05 29.32 -63.16
C ILE A 247 46.49 27.89 -63.51
N SER A 248 45.76 27.14 -64.34
CA SER A 248 46.14 25.78 -64.76
C SER A 248 47.37 25.81 -65.67
N ASP A 249 47.43 26.75 -66.63
CA ASP A 249 48.64 26.97 -67.45
C ASP A 249 49.82 27.44 -66.59
N MET A 250 49.57 28.20 -65.52
CA MET A 250 50.61 28.66 -64.59
C MET A 250 51.00 27.61 -63.53
N MET A 251 50.13 26.64 -63.24
CA MET A 251 50.38 25.53 -62.30
C MET A 251 51.09 24.36 -62.99
N GLU A 252 50.92 24.14 -64.30
CA GLU A 252 51.78 23.21 -65.05
C GLU A 252 53.26 23.67 -65.09
N THR A 253 53.52 24.98 -64.91
CA THR A 253 54.88 25.53 -64.83
C THR A 253 55.39 25.75 -63.40
N SER A 254 54.59 25.46 -62.38
CA SER A 254 54.99 25.65 -60.98
C SER A 254 54.80 24.38 -60.14
N THR A 255 55.84 24.05 -59.39
CA THR A 255 56.02 22.79 -58.68
C THR A 255 54.85 22.40 -57.77
N SER A 256 54.45 21.13 -57.87
CA SER A 256 53.38 20.37 -57.19
C SER A 256 53.29 20.46 -55.64
N ASN A 257 54.03 21.35 -54.96
CA ASN A 257 54.20 21.31 -53.51
C ASN A 257 53.53 22.45 -52.73
N ARG A 258 52.64 23.26 -53.34
CA ARG A 258 52.09 24.44 -52.63
C ARG A 258 50.59 24.68 -52.81
N CYS A 259 49.76 23.64 -52.69
CA CYS A 259 48.32 23.81 -52.47
C CYS A 259 47.79 22.67 -51.60
N GLN A 260 47.95 22.77 -50.28
CA GLN A 260 47.21 21.93 -49.32
C GLN A 260 45.92 22.66 -48.95
N LEU A 261 44.80 22.14 -49.46
CA LEU A 261 43.46 22.56 -49.07
C LEU A 261 43.16 21.97 -47.68
N THR A 262 43.14 22.81 -46.65
CA THR A 262 42.76 22.39 -45.30
C THR A 262 41.27 22.10 -45.23
N ASN A 263 40.95 20.83 -44.99
CA ASN A 263 39.60 20.30 -44.79
C ASN A 263 39.02 20.86 -43.48
N LEU A 264 37.99 21.72 -43.57
CA LEU A 264 37.20 22.19 -42.44
C LEU A 264 36.02 21.23 -42.22
N SER A 265 36.29 20.10 -41.59
CA SER A 265 35.26 19.17 -41.09
C SER A 265 35.38 19.08 -39.59
N CYS A 266 34.73 20.01 -38.88
CA CYS A 266 34.49 19.93 -37.45
C CYS A 266 33.13 20.56 -37.15
N CYS A 267 32.07 19.87 -37.53
CA CYS A 267 30.74 19.98 -36.94
C CYS A 267 30.12 18.58 -37.03
N SER A 268 30.36 17.72 -36.04
CA SER A 268 29.65 16.43 -35.93
C SER A 268 28.81 16.40 -34.65
N GLU A 269 27.60 15.89 -34.80
CA GLU A 269 26.45 15.82 -33.90
C GLU A 269 26.65 15.03 -32.58
N ASN A 270 27.84 15.08 -31.96
CA ASN A 270 28.18 14.26 -30.79
C ASN A 270 27.86 14.92 -29.42
N GLU A 271 27.33 16.14 -29.38
CA GLU A 271 27.11 16.87 -28.11
C GLU A 271 26.00 16.24 -27.23
N GLU A 272 25.04 15.51 -27.80
CA GLU A 272 23.89 14.98 -27.03
C GLU A 272 24.19 13.71 -26.20
N GLU A 273 25.21 12.93 -26.58
CA GLU A 273 25.62 11.70 -25.86
C GLU A 273 26.50 12.02 -24.64
N GLU A 274 27.34 13.05 -24.72
CA GLU A 274 28.23 13.47 -23.63
C GLU A 274 27.44 14.08 -22.45
N ASP A 275 26.37 14.84 -22.75
CA ASP A 275 25.52 15.47 -21.74
C ASP A 275 24.77 14.45 -20.87
N LYS A 276 24.30 13.34 -21.45
CA LYS A 276 23.60 12.28 -20.69
C LYS A 276 24.53 11.60 -19.68
N ARG A 277 25.77 11.31 -20.07
CA ARG A 277 26.76 10.67 -19.18
C ARG A 277 27.16 11.60 -18.04
N LEU A 278 27.29 12.90 -18.30
CA LEU A 278 27.61 13.89 -17.29
C LEU A 278 26.50 14.03 -16.24
N VAL A 279 25.23 13.99 -16.67
CA VAL A 279 24.06 14.00 -15.78
C VAL A 279 24.02 12.76 -14.88
N GLU A 280 24.33 11.58 -15.41
CA GLU A 280 24.38 10.35 -14.62
C GLU A 280 25.51 10.36 -13.58
N LEU A 281 26.67 10.90 -13.92
CA LEU A 281 27.80 11.02 -13.00
C LEU A 281 27.45 11.93 -11.83
N ARG A 282 26.84 13.09 -12.11
CA ARG A 282 26.39 14.05 -11.09
C ARG A 282 25.32 13.47 -10.16
N LYS A 283 24.42 12.63 -10.69
CA LYS A 283 23.43 11.90 -9.87
C LYS A 283 24.10 10.92 -8.91
N LYS A 284 25.11 10.18 -9.36
CA LYS A 284 25.87 9.24 -8.51
C LYS A 284 26.64 9.96 -7.41
N GLU A 285 27.32 11.05 -7.74
CA GLU A 285 28.04 11.87 -6.75
C GLU A 285 27.07 12.46 -5.71
N MET A 286 25.92 12.97 -6.14
CA MET A 286 24.90 13.48 -5.23
C MET A 286 24.36 12.41 -4.29
N ALA A 287 24.11 11.19 -4.80
CA ALA A 287 23.69 10.07 -3.98
C ALA A 287 24.75 9.67 -2.94
N GLN A 288 26.04 9.67 -3.33
CA GLN A 288 27.14 9.40 -2.40
C GLN A 288 27.24 10.46 -1.30
N VAL A 289 27.11 11.74 -1.64
CA VAL A 289 27.14 12.84 -0.67
C VAL A 289 25.96 12.76 0.30
N GLN A 290 24.76 12.46 -0.20
CA GLN A 290 23.58 12.26 0.64
C GLN A 290 23.77 11.08 1.61
N TRP A 291 24.35 9.98 1.14
CA TRP A 291 24.64 8.83 1.98
C TRP A 291 25.66 9.15 3.08
N ALA A 292 26.75 9.83 2.73
CA ALA A 292 27.76 10.27 3.69
C ALA A 292 27.17 11.20 4.75
N TYR A 293 26.28 12.12 4.35
CA TYR A 293 25.57 13.00 5.27
C TYR A 293 24.68 12.23 6.25
N ILE A 294 23.89 11.27 5.77
CA ILE A 294 23.03 10.44 6.63
C ILE A 294 23.87 9.66 7.64
N VAL A 295 24.99 9.07 7.22
CA VAL A 295 25.90 8.32 8.10
C VAL A 295 26.52 9.24 9.15
N ALA A 296 26.97 10.43 8.76
CA ALA A 296 27.54 11.40 9.70
C ALA A 296 26.49 11.87 10.73
N GLN A 297 25.26 12.13 10.31
CA GLN A 297 24.15 12.50 11.21
C GLN A 297 23.82 11.37 12.19
N TYR A 298 23.78 10.13 11.70
CA TYR A 298 23.55 8.96 12.55
C TYR A 298 24.65 8.82 13.61
N GLN A 299 25.92 8.94 13.22
CA GLN A 299 27.04 8.86 14.16
C GLN A 299 26.99 9.98 15.21
N LEU A 300 26.69 11.21 14.79
CA LEU A 300 26.54 12.34 15.70
C LEU A 300 25.41 12.13 16.71
N MET A 301 24.26 11.61 16.25
CA MET A 301 23.13 11.31 17.13
C MET A 301 23.48 10.19 18.11
N ASN A 302 24.19 9.16 17.65
CA ASN A 302 24.62 8.04 18.48
C ASN A 302 25.60 8.48 19.59
N GLU A 303 26.61 9.29 19.25
CA GLU A 303 27.55 9.82 20.24
C GLU A 303 26.86 10.79 21.22
N ARG A 304 25.92 11.62 20.74
CA ARG A 304 25.11 12.46 21.62
C ARG A 304 24.27 11.63 22.59
N ALA A 305 23.66 10.54 22.13
CA ALA A 305 22.88 9.64 22.97
C ALA A 305 23.75 8.97 24.04
N LYS A 306 24.94 8.49 23.69
CA LYS A 306 25.92 7.93 24.65
C LYS A 306 26.32 8.96 25.70
N LEU A 307 26.68 10.18 25.29
CA LEU A 307 27.04 11.25 26.22
C LEU A 307 25.91 11.58 27.20
N HIS A 308 24.66 11.64 26.72
CA HIS A 308 23.50 11.83 27.59
C HIS A 308 23.29 10.64 28.53
N GLY A 309 23.47 9.41 28.05
CA GLY A 309 23.42 8.19 28.86
C GLY A 309 24.46 8.19 29.97
N ASP A 310 25.72 8.51 29.66
CA ASP A 310 26.82 8.60 30.61
C ASP A 310 26.59 9.71 31.63
N LYS A 311 26.08 10.87 31.19
CA LYS A 311 25.72 11.97 32.08
C LYS A 311 24.60 11.57 33.05
N ALA A 312 23.54 10.93 32.56
CA ALA A 312 22.44 10.46 33.38
C ALA A 312 22.90 9.36 34.36
N ALA A 313 23.75 8.43 33.92
CA ALA A 313 24.34 7.41 34.77
C ALA A 313 25.21 8.01 35.88
N LYS A 314 26.02 9.03 35.56
CA LYS A 314 26.80 9.79 36.53
C LYS A 314 25.91 10.51 37.54
N GLU A 315 24.87 11.21 37.09
CA GLU A 315 23.90 11.89 37.97
C GLU A 315 23.19 10.90 38.89
N TRP A 316 22.80 9.74 38.38
CA TRP A 316 22.18 8.67 39.17
C TRP A 316 23.13 8.10 40.23
N LEU A 317 24.41 7.87 39.88
CA LEU A 317 25.43 7.40 40.84
C LEU A 317 25.68 8.42 41.94
N ILE A 318 25.74 9.72 41.60
CA ILE A 318 25.90 10.80 42.57
C ILE A 318 24.71 10.85 43.53
N GLN A 319 23.48 10.77 43.01
CA GLN A 319 22.27 10.72 43.87
C GLN A 319 22.31 9.52 44.81
N ARG A 320 22.70 8.35 44.31
CA ARG A 320 22.77 7.12 45.10
C ARG A 320 23.85 7.15 46.18
N LEU A 321 25.01 7.76 45.90
CA LEU A 321 26.06 7.96 46.88
C LEU A 321 25.61 8.92 47.99
N ASN A 322 24.97 10.04 47.63
CA ASN A 322 24.48 11.01 48.59
C ASN A 322 23.40 10.43 49.51
N THR A 323 22.52 9.54 49.00
CA THR A 323 21.53 8.84 49.82
C THR A 323 22.09 7.74 50.73
N SER A 324 23.36 7.36 50.56
CA SER A 324 24.03 6.33 51.38
C SER A 324 24.93 6.92 52.46
N THR A 325 25.10 8.24 52.48
CA THR A 325 25.91 8.99 53.46
C THR A 325 25.07 9.79 54.47
N GLU A 326 23.74 9.65 54.41
CA GLU A 326 22.79 10.06 55.46
C GLU A 326 22.36 8.84 56.28
#